data_AF-A0A1A8TDE7-F1
#
_entry.id   AF-A0A1A8TDE7-F1
#
_cell.length_a   1.000
_cell.length_b   1.000
_cell.length_c   1.000
_cell.angle_alpha   90.00
_cell.angle_beta   90.00
_cell.angle_gamma   90.00
#
_symmetry.space_group_name_H-M   'P 1'
#
loop_
_entity.id
_entity.type
_entity.pdbx_description
1 polymer ?
#
loop_
_entity_poly.entity_id
_entity_poly.type
_entity_poly.pdbx_seq_one_letter_code
_entity_poly.pdbx_strand_id
1 'polypeptide(L)'
;MQSRFICHQGGWVSLPIIVFLVVVAGVSFAYQKRLQTHLAWRGKRQEIDQNQRLWQAFSEQVVQHIALSSAQKSSCPGFCALANNDSVSHYSLWRYKRARLHYQFDQIALGANTHFYRLCAHKINTIHQTTYLIHLRYHCWWWHNHHIVSHGFVTVTK
;
A
#
# COMPACT_ATOMS: atom_id res chain seq x y z
N MET A 1 -57.46 -18.55 -44.67
CA MET A 1 -56.59 -17.41 -44.30
C MET A 1 -57.26 -16.62 -43.20
N GLN A 2 -56.86 -16.82 -41.94
CA GLN A 2 -57.31 -16.01 -40.81
C GLN A 2 -56.07 -15.49 -40.10
N SER A 3 -55.67 -14.25 -40.42
CA SER A 3 -54.76 -13.48 -39.58
C SER A 3 -55.62 -12.63 -38.67
N ARG A 4 -55.68 -12.99 -37.39
CA ARG A 4 -56.32 -12.17 -36.35
C ARG A 4 -55.35 -11.04 -36.01
N PHE A 5 -55.63 -9.85 -36.52
CA PHE A 5 -55.06 -8.62 -35.97
C PHE A 5 -55.70 -8.37 -34.60
N ILE A 6 -54.92 -8.64 -33.56
CA ILE A 6 -55.20 -8.18 -32.20
C ILE A 6 -54.99 -6.66 -32.21
N CYS A 7 -56.07 -5.89 -32.24
CA CYS A 7 -56.01 -4.46 -31.96
C CYS A 7 -55.73 -4.27 -30.46
N HIS A 8 -54.50 -3.90 -30.13
CA HIS A 8 -54.07 -3.54 -28.78
C HIS A 8 -54.52 -2.10 -28.48
N GLN A 9 -55.74 -1.94 -27.96
CA GLN A 9 -56.21 -0.69 -27.36
C GLN A 9 -56.16 -0.84 -25.84
N GLY A 10 -55.35 -0.02 -25.15
CA GLY A 10 -55.33 0.04 -23.68
C GLY A 10 -53.99 0.30 -22.97
N GLY A 11 -52.89 0.62 -23.67
CA GLY A 11 -51.53 0.67 -23.09
C GLY A 11 -51.08 1.96 -22.39
N TRP A 12 -51.96 2.97 -22.20
CA TRP A 12 -51.53 4.31 -21.73
C TRP A 12 -51.78 4.60 -20.25
N VAL A 13 -52.59 3.80 -19.56
CA VAL A 13 -52.93 4.02 -18.14
C VAL A 13 -51.79 3.60 -17.18
N SER A 14 -50.94 2.66 -17.60
CA SER A 14 -49.80 2.18 -16.79
C SER A 14 -48.52 3.00 -16.97
N LEU A 15 -48.44 3.84 -18.00
CA LEU A 15 -47.26 4.65 -18.33
C LEU A 15 -46.81 5.60 -17.19
N PRO A 16 -47.70 6.37 -16.51
CA PRO A 16 -47.27 7.22 -15.40
C PRO A 16 -46.76 6.41 -14.20
N ILE A 17 -47.30 5.22 -13.97
CA ILE A 17 -46.86 4.32 -12.89
C ILE A 17 -45.45 3.80 -13.20
N ILE A 18 -45.19 3.37 -14.44
CA ILE A 18 -43.87 2.91 -14.87
C ILE A 18 -42.84 4.04 -14.78
N VAL A 19 -43.18 5.25 -15.23
CA VAL A 19 -42.29 6.42 -15.12
C VAL A 19 -41.96 6.70 -13.65
N PHE A 20 -42.96 6.67 -12.76
CA PHE A 20 -42.73 6.87 -11.33
C PHE A 20 -41.79 5.81 -10.74
N LEU A 21 -42.01 4.53 -11.08
CA LEU A 21 -41.15 3.43 -10.63
C LEU A 21 -39.71 3.58 -11.14
N VAL A 22 -39.51 4.01 -12.38
CA VAL A 22 -38.17 4.27 -12.95
C VAL A 22 -37.48 5.43 -12.23
N VAL A 23 -38.21 6.50 -11.92
CA VAL A 23 -37.66 7.64 -11.17
C VAL A 23 -37.25 7.20 -9.76
N VAL A 24 -38.10 6.48 -9.05
CA VAL A 24 -37.79 5.98 -7.69
C VAL A 24 -36.60 5.02 -7.72
N ALA A 25 -36.53 4.12 -8.70
CA ALA A 25 -35.40 3.22 -8.89
C ALA A 25 -34.10 3.99 -9.19
N GLY A 26 -34.17 5.01 -10.05
CA GLY A 26 -33.04 5.87 -10.41
C GLY A 26 -32.49 6.64 -9.20
N VAL A 27 -33.36 7.24 -8.40
CA VAL A 27 -33.00 7.94 -7.16
C VAL A 27 -32.39 6.97 -6.14
N SER A 28 -32.98 5.79 -5.97
CA SER A 28 -32.47 4.76 -5.05
C SER A 28 -31.07 4.29 -5.44
N PHE A 29 -30.84 4.05 -6.73
CA PHE A 29 -29.54 3.63 -7.24
C PHE A 29 -28.48 4.72 -7.10
N ALA A 30 -28.84 5.97 -7.38
CA ALA A 30 -27.94 7.12 -7.18
C ALA A 30 -27.53 7.27 -5.72
N TYR A 31 -28.48 7.11 -4.79
CA TYR A 31 -28.21 7.15 -3.35
C TYR A 31 -27.28 6.02 -2.92
N GLN A 32 -27.56 4.78 -3.32
CA GLN A 32 -26.72 3.62 -3.00
C GLN A 32 -25.30 3.78 -3.55
N LYS A 33 -25.13 4.26 -4.79
CA LYS A 33 -23.82 4.54 -5.36
C LYS A 33 -23.04 5.56 -4.54
N ARG A 34 -23.70 6.65 -4.11
CA ARG A 34 -23.05 7.67 -3.28
C ARG A 34 -22.63 7.13 -1.92
N LEU A 35 -23.44 6.27 -1.30
CA LEU A 35 -23.08 5.63 -0.04
C LEU A 35 -21.85 4.73 -0.20
N GLN A 36 -21.80 3.92 -1.26
CA GLN A 36 -20.67 3.05 -1.55
C GLN A 36 -19.38 3.83 -1.76
N THR A 37 -19.41 4.96 -2.49
CA THR A 37 -18.20 5.79 -2.69
C THR A 37 -17.72 6.40 -1.37
N HIS A 38 -18.63 6.84 -0.50
CA HIS A 38 -18.27 7.33 0.83
C HIS A 38 -17.63 6.25 1.71
N LEU A 39 -18.19 5.04 1.72
CA LEU A 39 -17.62 3.92 2.49
C LEU A 39 -16.25 3.51 1.95
N ALA A 40 -16.12 3.41 0.62
CA ALA A 40 -14.84 3.09 -0.02
C ALA A 40 -13.76 4.14 0.32
N TRP A 41 -14.12 5.42 0.31
CA TRP A 41 -13.21 6.48 0.69
C TRP A 41 -12.81 6.44 2.17
N ARG A 42 -13.76 6.17 3.08
CA ARG A 42 -13.45 5.99 4.51
C ARG A 42 -12.52 4.80 4.73
N GLY A 43 -12.76 3.69 4.03
CA GLY A 43 -11.89 2.52 4.07
C GLY A 43 -10.46 2.86 3.63
N LYS A 44 -10.30 3.56 2.50
CA LYS A 44 -8.99 4.00 2.00
C LYS A 44 -8.29 4.95 2.97
N ARG A 45 -9.01 5.91 3.58
CA ARG A 45 -8.44 6.81 4.60
C ARG A 45 -7.93 6.05 5.81
N GLN A 46 -8.73 5.13 6.33
CA GLN A 46 -8.34 4.33 7.49
C GLN A 46 -7.10 3.47 7.22
N GLU A 47 -6.94 2.95 6.01
CA GLU A 47 -5.74 2.22 5.60
C GLU A 47 -4.49 3.11 5.57
N ILE A 48 -4.62 4.32 5.01
CA ILE A 48 -3.53 5.31 4.95
C ILE A 48 -3.09 5.70 6.37
N ASP A 49 -4.05 6.04 7.24
CA ASP A 49 -3.77 6.43 8.62
C ASP A 49 -3.05 5.32 9.39
N GLN A 50 -3.45 4.06 9.19
CA GLN A 50 -2.79 2.91 9.82
C GLN A 50 -1.36 2.72 9.31
N ASN A 51 -1.13 2.82 8.00
CA ASN A 51 0.22 2.74 7.43
C ASN A 51 1.09 3.90 7.91
N GLN A 52 0.56 5.12 8.01
CA GLN A 52 1.33 6.25 8.52
C GLN A 52 1.74 6.05 9.98
N ARG A 53 0.82 5.60 10.84
CA ARG A 53 1.13 5.27 12.23
C ARG A 53 2.16 4.15 12.36
N LEU A 54 2.13 3.17 11.46
CA LEU A 54 3.12 2.09 11.42
C LEU A 54 4.54 2.62 11.17
N TRP A 55 4.69 3.47 10.16
CA TRP A 55 5.99 4.06 9.81
C TRP A 55 6.48 5.06 10.85
N GLN A 56 5.57 5.84 11.45
CA GLN A 56 5.89 6.74 12.57
C GLN A 56 6.41 5.95 13.78
N ALA A 57 5.69 4.91 14.20
CA ALA A 57 6.12 4.07 15.33
C ALA A 57 7.46 3.37 15.06
N PHE A 58 7.70 2.91 13.83
CA PHE A 58 8.98 2.34 13.44
C PHE A 58 10.11 3.37 13.50
N SER A 59 9.85 4.59 13.03
CA SER A 59 10.81 5.68 13.07
C SER A 59 11.23 6.03 14.50
N GLU A 60 10.25 6.18 15.40
CA GLU A 60 10.48 6.51 16.81
C GLU A 60 11.24 5.38 17.53
N GLN A 61 10.86 4.12 17.33
CA GLN A 61 11.42 3.01 18.09
C GLN A 61 12.75 2.49 17.55
N VAL A 62 12.96 2.56 16.23
CA VAL A 62 14.13 1.96 15.56
C VAL A 62 15.03 3.04 15.01
N VAL A 63 14.53 3.87 14.09
CA VAL A 63 15.35 4.82 13.33
C VAL A 63 16.03 5.85 14.24
N GLN A 64 15.35 6.35 15.27
CA GLN A 64 15.91 7.34 16.19
C GLN A 64 16.88 6.75 17.22
N HIS A 65 16.78 5.45 17.50
CA HIS A 65 17.57 4.78 18.54
C HIS A 65 18.60 3.80 17.99
N ILE A 66 18.73 3.68 16.66
CA ILE A 66 19.65 2.72 16.06
C ILE A 66 21.10 3.13 16.29
N ALA A 67 21.90 2.19 16.78
CA ALA A 67 23.34 2.38 16.92
C ALA A 67 24.00 2.19 15.55
N LEU A 68 24.72 3.19 15.03
CA LEU A 68 25.40 3.05 13.74
C LEU A 68 26.45 1.93 13.70
N SER A 69 26.98 1.54 14.87
CA SER A 69 27.88 0.40 15.02
C SER A 69 27.20 -0.95 14.75
N SER A 70 25.87 -1.03 14.81
CA SER A 70 25.12 -2.25 14.46
C SER A 70 24.87 -2.38 12.96
N ALA A 71 25.36 -1.45 12.14
CA ALA A 71 25.22 -1.51 10.70
C ALA A 71 26.08 -2.64 10.13
N GLN A 72 25.49 -3.46 9.26
CA GLN A 72 26.22 -4.50 8.57
C GLN A 72 26.91 -3.92 7.34
N LYS A 73 28.14 -4.36 7.03
CA LYS A 73 28.82 -3.94 5.79
C LYS A 73 28.00 -4.39 4.57
N SER A 74 27.64 -3.43 3.70
CA SER A 74 26.86 -3.74 2.50
C SER A 74 27.65 -4.63 1.54
N SER A 75 27.00 -5.65 0.99
CA SER A 75 27.59 -6.60 0.03
C SER A 75 27.52 -6.13 -1.42
N CYS A 76 26.70 -5.10 -1.73
CA CYS A 76 26.61 -4.55 -3.08
C CYS A 76 27.17 -3.12 -3.13
N PRO A 77 27.81 -2.72 -4.25
CA PRO A 77 28.31 -1.35 -4.45
C PRO A 77 27.20 -0.30 -4.65
N GLY A 78 25.92 -0.65 -4.48
CA GLY A 78 24.76 0.21 -4.76
C GLY A 78 23.50 -0.13 -3.95
N PHE A 79 22.32 0.03 -4.55
CA PHE A 79 21.05 -0.34 -3.91
C PHE A 79 20.81 -1.85 -4.03
N CYS A 80 21.01 -2.60 -2.93
CA CYS A 80 20.59 -3.99 -2.86
C CYS A 80 19.08 -4.01 -2.60
N ALA A 81 18.30 -4.78 -3.38
CA ALA A 81 16.93 -5.09 -2.99
C ALA A 81 16.97 -5.92 -1.68
N LEU A 82 16.08 -5.65 -0.73
CA LEU A 82 15.90 -6.57 0.39
C LEU A 82 15.41 -7.91 -0.18
N ALA A 83 16.12 -8.99 0.09
CA ALA A 83 15.72 -10.30 -0.39
C ALA A 83 14.41 -10.72 0.30
N ASN A 84 13.40 -11.07 -0.50
CA ASN A 84 12.13 -11.61 0.00
C ASN A 84 12.21 -13.08 0.45
N ASN A 85 13.40 -13.68 0.39
CA ASN A 85 13.60 -15.08 0.75
C ASN A 85 14.08 -15.14 2.20
N ASP A 86 13.32 -15.85 3.04
CA ASP A 86 13.64 -16.12 4.45
C ASP A 86 15.03 -16.76 4.66
N SER A 87 15.65 -17.26 3.58
CA SER A 87 16.97 -17.88 3.54
C SER A 87 18.17 -16.91 3.54
N VAL A 88 17.94 -15.59 3.45
CA VAL A 88 19.03 -14.59 3.52
C VAL A 88 19.12 -14.07 4.96
N SER A 89 20.14 -14.48 5.70
CA SER A 89 20.33 -14.35 7.16
C SER A 89 20.54 -12.93 7.72
N HIS A 90 20.12 -11.86 7.01
CA HIS A 90 20.54 -10.49 7.33
C HIS A 90 19.39 -9.47 7.43
N TYR A 91 18.14 -9.92 7.57
CA TYR A 91 17.01 -9.05 7.87
C TYR A 91 16.63 -9.12 9.35
N SER A 92 16.22 -7.99 9.90
CA SER A 92 15.62 -7.90 11.22
C SER A 92 14.11 -7.73 11.10
N LEU A 93 13.37 -8.41 11.99
CA LEU A 93 11.92 -8.34 12.05
C LEU A 93 11.49 -7.37 13.15
N TRP A 94 10.73 -6.35 12.79
CA TRP A 94 10.04 -5.49 13.74
C TRP A 94 8.53 -5.69 13.65
N ARG A 95 7.84 -5.63 14.79
CA ARG A 95 6.41 -5.94 14.89
C ARG A 95 5.69 -4.80 15.60
N TYR A 96 4.56 -4.40 15.03
CA TYR A 96 3.67 -3.40 15.64
C TYR A 96 2.23 -3.81 15.44
N LYS A 97 1.54 -4.11 16.54
CA LYS A 97 0.19 -4.67 16.55
C LYS A 97 0.13 -5.94 15.67
N ARG A 98 -0.62 -5.89 14.56
CA ARG A 98 -0.75 -7.00 13.60
C ARG A 98 0.17 -6.87 12.39
N ALA A 99 0.90 -5.75 12.27
CA ALA A 99 1.81 -5.49 11.16
C ALA A 99 3.22 -5.96 11.48
N ARG A 100 3.93 -6.39 10.45
CA ARG A 100 5.33 -6.82 10.50
C ARG A 100 6.13 -6.07 9.45
N LEU A 101 7.28 -5.54 9.85
CA LEU A 101 8.25 -4.91 8.97
C LEU A 101 9.53 -5.74 8.96
N HIS A 102 10.04 -6.03 7.76
CA HIS A 102 11.41 -6.48 7.58
C HIS A 102 12.26 -5.26 7.30
N TYR A 103 13.35 -5.11 8.03
CA TYR A 103 14.32 -4.05 7.83
C TYR A 103 15.74 -4.58 7.77
N GLN A 104 16.59 -3.84 7.06
CA GLN A 104 18.02 -4.10 6.94
C GLN A 104 18.75 -2.79 7.13
N PHE A 105 19.86 -2.85 7.88
CA PHE A 105 20.68 -1.69 8.18
C PHE A 105 22.11 -1.92 7.70
N ASP A 106 22.46 -1.20 6.64
CA ASP A 106 23.72 -1.38 5.93
C ASP A 106 24.64 -0.16 6.09
N GLN A 107 25.94 -0.42 6.16
CA GLN A 107 27.00 0.56 6.00
C GLN A 107 27.58 0.47 4.58
N ILE A 108 27.56 1.60 3.88
CA ILE A 108 28.10 1.79 2.54
C ILE A 108 29.39 2.61 2.67
N ALA A 109 30.51 2.02 2.29
CA ALA A 109 31.81 2.70 2.25
C ALA A 109 32.02 3.31 0.86
N LEU A 110 32.06 4.64 0.78
CA LEU A 110 32.28 5.39 -0.48
C LEU A 110 33.70 5.97 -0.57
N GLY A 111 34.67 5.35 0.10
CA GLY A 111 36.07 5.78 0.13
C GLY A 111 36.74 5.47 1.46
N ALA A 112 37.94 6.01 1.67
CA ALA A 112 38.78 5.69 2.83
C ALA A 112 38.22 6.18 4.18
N ASN A 113 37.34 7.19 4.21
CA ASN A 113 36.91 7.82 5.47
C ASN A 113 35.45 8.32 5.50
N THR A 114 34.65 8.07 4.47
CA THR A 114 33.24 8.47 4.43
C THR A 114 32.34 7.26 4.58
N HIS A 115 31.67 7.18 5.73
CA HIS A 115 30.71 6.14 6.04
C HIS A 115 29.29 6.67 5.82
N PHE A 116 28.60 6.05 4.87
CA PHE A 116 27.17 6.25 4.67
C PHE A 116 26.43 5.07 5.29
N TYR A 117 25.31 5.35 5.95
CA TYR A 117 24.46 4.29 6.49
C TYR A 117 23.10 4.35 5.82
N ARG A 118 22.53 3.19 5.55
CA ARG A 118 21.21 3.05 4.93
C ARG A 118 20.41 2.05 5.72
N LEU A 119 19.26 2.49 6.23
CA LEU A 119 18.25 1.61 6.78
C LEU A 119 17.11 1.55 5.79
N CYS A 120 16.73 0.36 5.34
CA CYS A 120 15.57 0.17 4.49
C CYS A 120 14.63 -0.83 5.12
N ALA A 121 13.33 -0.54 5.07
CA ALA A 121 12.28 -1.36 5.63
C ALA A 121 11.14 -1.55 4.63
N HIS A 122 10.48 -2.70 4.69
CA HIS A 122 9.26 -2.97 3.94
C HIS A 122 8.26 -3.76 4.79
N LYS A 123 6.99 -3.59 4.45
CA LYS A 123 5.88 -4.27 5.13
C LYS A 123 5.72 -5.68 4.58
N ILE A 124 5.70 -6.66 5.48
CA ILE A 124 5.37 -8.03 5.14
C ILE A 124 3.85 -8.13 5.06
N ASN A 125 3.31 -8.22 3.84
CA ASN A 125 1.91 -8.53 3.64
C ASN A 125 1.74 -10.05 3.56
N THR A 126 0.98 -10.63 4.49
CA THR A 126 0.70 -12.07 4.57
C THR A 126 -0.56 -12.42 3.79
N ILE A 127 -0.71 -11.91 2.56
CA ILE A 127 -1.90 -12.12 1.74
C ILE A 127 -1.45 -12.55 0.35
N HIS A 128 -1.54 -13.86 0.12
CA HIS A 128 -1.30 -14.58 -1.12
C HIS A 128 0.13 -14.62 -1.68
N GLN A 129 0.59 -15.86 -1.81
CA GLN A 129 1.92 -16.31 -2.23
C GLN A 129 2.09 -16.32 -3.76
N THR A 130 1.27 -15.57 -4.49
CA THR A 130 1.25 -15.60 -5.94
C THR A 130 1.07 -14.20 -6.52
N THR A 131 2.03 -13.87 -7.39
CA THR A 131 1.85 -12.98 -8.54
C THR A 131 2.33 -11.53 -8.36
N TYR A 132 3.44 -11.26 -9.06
CA TYR A 132 3.86 -9.99 -9.66
C TYR A 132 4.87 -9.09 -8.92
N LEU A 133 6.12 -9.29 -9.33
CA LEU A 133 7.39 -8.63 -9.04
C LEU A 133 7.49 -7.14 -9.45
N ILE A 134 6.48 -6.29 -9.26
CA ILE A 134 6.54 -4.95 -9.90
C ILE A 134 6.75 -3.76 -8.96
N HIS A 135 6.32 -3.76 -7.68
CA HIS A 135 6.58 -2.61 -6.81
C HIS A 135 6.81 -2.98 -5.35
N LEU A 136 7.98 -3.56 -5.03
CA LEU A 136 8.46 -3.56 -3.65
C LEU A 136 8.77 -2.11 -3.26
N ARG A 137 7.87 -1.49 -2.49
CA ARG A 137 8.05 -0.15 -1.93
C ARG A 137 8.80 -0.28 -0.62
N TYR A 138 10.07 0.08 -0.66
CA TYR A 138 10.90 0.19 0.53
C TYR A 138 10.78 1.61 1.07
N HIS A 139 10.67 1.76 2.39
CA HIS A 139 10.94 3.04 3.02
C HIS A 139 12.35 3.02 3.54
N CYS A 140 13.17 3.96 3.09
CA CYS A 140 14.58 4.02 3.41
C CYS A 140 14.95 5.34 4.10
N TRP A 141 15.96 5.26 4.94
CA TRP A 141 16.59 6.37 5.65
C TRP A 141 18.08 6.31 5.39
N TRP A 142 18.69 7.47 5.18
CA TRP A 142 20.11 7.60 4.90
C TRP A 142 20.76 8.50 5.93
N TRP A 143 21.90 8.05 6.44
CA TRP A 143 22.74 8.84 7.34
C TRP A 143 24.10 9.12 6.70
N HIS A 144 24.62 10.29 7.04
CA HIS A 144 25.99 10.69 6.80
C HIS A 144 26.51 11.30 8.11
N ASN A 145 27.66 10.84 8.59
CA ASN A 145 28.29 11.35 9.82
C ASN A 145 27.31 11.47 11.00
N HIS A 146 26.56 10.41 11.30
CA HIS A 146 25.55 10.34 12.37
C HIS A 146 24.28 11.17 12.21
N HIS A 147 24.12 11.95 11.15
CA HIS A 147 22.90 12.71 10.89
C HIS A 147 22.08 12.12 9.75
N ILE A 148 20.76 12.12 9.90
CA ILE A 148 19.84 11.74 8.81
C ILE A 148 19.90 12.83 7.74
N VAL A 149 20.27 12.45 6.52
CA VAL A 149 20.36 13.36 5.38
C VAL A 149 19.08 13.30 4.54
N SER A 150 18.49 12.12 4.43
CA SER A 150 17.32 11.89 3.59
C SER A 150 16.51 10.70 4.09
N HIS A 151 15.23 10.69 3.76
CA HIS A 151 14.34 9.55 3.95
C HIS A 151 13.24 9.57 2.90
N GLY A 152 12.70 8.40 2.54
CA GLY A 152 11.60 8.33 1.60
C GLY A 152 11.34 6.93 1.05
N PHE A 153 10.32 6.84 0.21
CA PHE A 153 9.97 5.59 -0.47
C PHE A 153 10.82 5.39 -1.72
N VAL A 154 11.43 4.21 -1.83
CA VAL A 154 12.20 3.75 -2.98
C VAL A 154 11.50 2.55 -3.60
N THR A 155 11.36 2.60 -4.92
CA THR A 155 10.92 1.47 -5.72
C THR A 155 12.12 0.88 -6.45
N VAL A 156 12.33 -0.42 -6.32
CA VAL A 156 13.34 -1.12 -7.12
C VAL A 156 12.65 -1.70 -8.34
N THR A 157 13.05 -1.25 -9.53
CA THR A 157 12.78 -1.94 -10.78
C THR A 157 13.90 -2.95 -10.98
N LYS A 158 13.56 -4.24 -11.02
CA LYS A 158 14.53 -5.30 -11.30
C LYS A 158 14.81 -5.38 -12.79
#